data_AF-X2J852-F1
#
_entry.id   AF-X2J852-F1
#
_cell.length_a   1.000
_cell.length_b   1.000
_cell.length_c   1.000
_cell.angle_alpha   90.00
_cell.angle_beta   90.00
_cell.angle_gamma   90.00
#
_symmetry.space_group_name_H-M   'P 1'
#
loop_
_entity.id
_entity.type
_entity.pdbx_description
1 polymer ?
#
loop_
_entity_poly.entity_id
_entity_poly.type
_entity_poly.pdbx_seq_one_letter_code
_entity_poly.pdbx_strand_id
1 'polypeptide(L)'
;KDKLSGKNVRIVLPEGEDERVLTAAVELQGSDYVTPIVLGDVDKINALAADKSLNIEGLKVIHPENSDLKAELVEKFVERRKGKATEEQAQSFLNDVNYFGTMLVYA
;
A
#
# COMPACT_ATOMS: atom_id res chain seq x y z
N LYS A 1 -9.25 19.25 6.26
CA LYS A 1 -9.17 19.26 4.78
C LYS A 1 -8.42 20.50 4.28
N ASP A 2 -8.74 21.69 4.78
CA ASP A 2 -8.16 22.98 4.32
C ASP A 2 -6.63 23.05 4.33
N LYS A 3 -5.96 22.46 5.32
CA LYS A 3 -4.47 22.41 5.38
C LYS A 3 -3.83 21.46 4.34
N LEU A 4 -4.63 20.58 3.72
CA LEU A 4 -4.19 19.49 2.86
C LEU A 4 -4.66 19.63 1.41
N SER A 5 -5.65 20.47 1.14
CA SER A 5 -6.16 20.73 -0.23
C SER A 5 -5.02 21.08 -1.18
N GLY A 6 -5.03 20.44 -2.36
CA GLY A 6 -4.02 20.59 -3.42
C GLY A 6 -2.64 19.98 -3.11
N LYS A 7 -2.41 19.40 -1.93
CA LYS A 7 -1.10 18.82 -1.57
C LYS A 7 -0.91 17.38 -2.03
N ASN A 8 -2.01 16.67 -2.34
CA ASN A 8 -1.97 15.26 -2.78
C ASN A 8 -1.08 14.39 -1.88
N VAL A 9 -1.28 14.48 -0.56
CA VAL A 9 -0.48 13.72 0.40
C VAL A 9 -0.74 12.22 0.19
N ARG A 10 0.32 11.45 -0.01
CA ARG A 10 0.21 10.00 -0.22
C ARG A 10 0.09 9.29 1.13
N ILE A 11 -0.92 8.44 1.25
CA ILE A 11 -1.16 7.64 2.45
C ILE A 11 -1.28 6.17 2.04
N VAL A 12 -0.48 5.32 2.66
CA VAL A 12 -0.53 3.87 2.43
C VAL A 12 -1.60 3.26 3.33
N LEU A 13 -2.43 2.39 2.76
CA LEU A 13 -3.51 1.66 3.41
C LEU A 13 -3.22 0.16 3.25
N PRO A 14 -2.54 -0.48 4.23
CA PRO A 14 -2.08 -1.87 4.10
C PRO A 14 -3.20 -2.92 4.00
N GLU A 15 -4.34 -2.65 4.62
CA GLU A 15 -5.44 -3.60 4.80
C GLU A 15 -6.46 -3.50 3.64
N GLY A 16 -6.00 -3.54 2.39
CA GLY A 16 -6.86 -3.33 1.22
C GLY A 16 -7.98 -4.36 1.03
N GLU A 17 -7.84 -5.53 1.63
CA GLU A 17 -8.85 -6.59 1.65
C GLU A 17 -9.93 -6.38 2.74
N ASP A 18 -9.84 -5.32 3.56
CA ASP A 18 -10.88 -4.91 4.51
C ASP A 18 -11.85 -3.93 3.85
N GLU A 19 -13.16 -4.22 3.95
CA GLU A 19 -14.24 -3.42 3.35
C GLU A 19 -14.18 -1.95 3.76
N ARG A 20 -13.90 -1.66 5.04
CA ARG A 20 -13.92 -0.30 5.58
C ARG A 20 -12.75 0.49 5.01
N VAL A 21 -11.59 -0.15 4.89
CA VAL A 21 -10.37 0.47 4.36
C VAL A 21 -10.51 0.73 2.87
N LEU A 22 -11.02 -0.24 2.11
CA LEU A 22 -11.24 -0.07 0.67
C LEU A 22 -12.28 1.01 0.37
N THR A 23 -13.38 1.05 1.14
CA THR A 23 -14.41 2.10 1.04
C THR A 23 -13.80 3.48 1.30
N ALA A 24 -13.04 3.63 2.38
CA ALA A 24 -12.36 4.89 2.70
C ALA A 24 -11.34 5.29 1.63
N ALA A 25 -10.63 4.33 1.03
CA ALA A 25 -9.70 4.58 -0.06
C ALA A 25 -10.41 5.17 -1.29
N VAL A 26 -11.56 4.60 -1.68
CA VAL A 26 -12.37 5.12 -2.79
C VAL A 26 -12.85 6.55 -2.52
N GLU A 27 -13.34 6.82 -1.31
CA GLU A 27 -13.74 8.18 -0.91
C GLU A 27 -12.58 9.18 -0.96
N LEU A 28 -11.39 8.76 -0.53
CA LEU A 28 -10.18 9.61 -0.54
C LEU A 28 -9.67 9.85 -1.97
N GLN A 29 -9.74 8.85 -2.84
CA GLN A 29 -9.33 8.96 -4.24
C GLN A 29 -10.14 10.01 -5.01
N GLY A 30 -11.40 10.22 -4.65
CA GLY A 30 -12.26 11.29 -5.20
C GLY A 30 -11.93 12.69 -4.68
N SER A 31 -10.95 12.84 -3.78
CA SER A 31 -10.56 14.12 -3.18
C SER A 31 -9.28 14.71 -3.80
N ASP A 32 -9.02 15.99 -3.54
CA ASP A 32 -7.83 16.73 -4.01
C ASP A 32 -6.69 16.80 -2.96
N TYR A 33 -6.87 16.17 -1.79
CA TYR A 33 -5.98 16.37 -0.65
C TYR A 33 -5.16 15.14 -0.28
N VAL A 34 -5.66 13.93 -0.53
CA VAL A 34 -4.97 12.67 -0.22
C VAL A 34 -5.03 11.75 -1.43
N THR A 35 -3.89 11.11 -1.72
CA THR A 35 -3.79 10.05 -2.72
C THR A 35 -3.58 8.72 -1.98
N PRO A 36 -4.60 7.86 -1.87
CA PRO A 36 -4.47 6.57 -1.22
C PRO A 36 -3.65 5.59 -2.07
N ILE A 37 -2.80 4.80 -1.40
CA ILE A 37 -2.09 3.66 -1.98
C ILE A 37 -2.54 2.43 -1.19
N VAL A 38 -3.28 1.54 -1.83
CA VAL A 38 -3.84 0.34 -1.19
C VAL A 38 -2.91 -0.84 -1.41
N LEU A 39 -2.66 -1.63 -0.37
CA LEU A 39 -1.89 -2.87 -0.47
C LEU A 39 -2.80 -4.08 -0.32
N GLY A 40 -2.45 -5.17 -1.02
CA GLY A 40 -3.14 -6.45 -0.91
C GLY A 40 -3.17 -7.21 -2.21
N ASP A 41 -3.86 -8.35 -2.19
CA ASP A 41 -4.07 -9.14 -3.39
C ASP A 41 -5.00 -8.41 -4.37
N VAL A 42 -4.53 -8.18 -5.60
CA VAL A 42 -5.27 -7.42 -6.61
C VAL A 42 -6.59 -8.12 -6.96
N ASP A 43 -6.59 -9.45 -7.08
CA ASP A 43 -7.78 -10.21 -7.46
C ASP A 43 -8.82 -10.20 -6.33
N LYS A 44 -8.37 -10.31 -5.08
CA LYS A 44 -9.28 -10.23 -3.92
C LYS A 44 -9.83 -8.82 -3.71
N ILE A 45 -9.03 -7.78 -3.91
CA ILE A 45 -9.49 -6.39 -3.85
C ILE A 45 -10.52 -6.12 -4.95
N ASN A 46 -10.27 -6.59 -6.19
CA ASN A 46 -11.24 -6.50 -7.29
C ASN A 46 -12.55 -7.23 -6.95
N ALA A 47 -12.47 -8.44 -6.38
CA ALA A 47 -13.64 -9.20 -5.97
C ALA A 47 -14.45 -8.49 -4.87
N LEU A 48 -13.76 -7.95 -3.87
CA LEU A 48 -14.38 -7.17 -2.80
C LEU A 48 -15.04 -5.89 -3.33
N ALA A 49 -14.35 -5.18 -4.23
CA ALA A 49 -14.91 -3.98 -4.85
C ALA A 49 -16.19 -4.29 -5.65
N ALA A 50 -16.20 -5.40 -6.40
CA ALA A 50 -17.37 -5.85 -7.14
C ALA A 50 -18.54 -6.21 -6.19
N ASP A 51 -18.28 -6.98 -5.13
CA ASP A 51 -19.29 -7.37 -4.12
C ASP A 51 -19.91 -6.14 -3.45
N LYS A 52 -19.09 -5.14 -3.15
CA LYS A 52 -19.51 -3.91 -2.45
C LYS A 52 -19.93 -2.78 -3.38
N SER A 53 -19.95 -3.01 -4.69
CA SER A 53 -20.25 -1.98 -5.72
C SER A 53 -19.38 -0.72 -5.59
N LEU A 54 -18.11 -0.89 -5.23
CA LEU A 54 -17.13 0.19 -5.10
C LEU A 54 -16.41 0.40 -6.43
N ASN A 55 -16.33 1.65 -6.90
CA ASN A 55 -15.51 2.00 -8.05
C ASN A 55 -14.06 2.26 -7.62
N ILE A 56 -13.15 1.34 -7.96
CA ILE A 56 -11.72 1.45 -7.68
C ILE A 56 -10.90 1.86 -8.91
N GLU A 57 -11.55 2.32 -9.98
CA GLU A 57 -10.85 2.82 -11.17
C GLU A 57 -9.90 3.97 -10.80
N GLY A 58 -8.65 3.87 -11.24
CA GLY A 58 -7.59 4.85 -10.94
C GLY A 58 -7.00 4.75 -9.53
N LEU A 59 -7.53 3.89 -8.64
CA LEU A 59 -6.97 3.63 -7.33
C LEU A 59 -5.64 2.88 -7.47
N LYS A 60 -4.58 3.38 -6.81
CA LYS A 60 -3.27 2.70 -6.84
C LYS A 60 -3.30 1.51 -5.90
N VAL A 61 -3.36 0.30 -6.46
CA VAL A 61 -3.23 -0.98 -5.73
C VAL A 61 -1.85 -1.58 -5.98
N ILE A 62 -1.21 -2.11 -4.92
CA ILE A 62 0.09 -2.78 -5.01
C ILE A 62 0.02 -4.12 -4.26
N HIS A 63 0.36 -5.20 -4.97
CA HIS A 63 0.59 -6.51 -4.35
C HIS A 63 2.05 -6.60 -3.88
N PRO A 64 2.35 -6.69 -2.57
CA PRO A 64 3.73 -6.70 -2.07
C PRO A 64 4.60 -7.79 -2.70
N GLU A 65 4.04 -9.00 -2.85
CA GLU A 65 4.78 -10.15 -3.37
C GLU A 65 5.32 -9.95 -4.80
N ASN A 66 4.55 -9.28 -5.65
CA ASN A 66 4.77 -9.13 -7.10
C ASN A 66 5.12 -7.69 -7.50
N SER A 67 5.46 -6.83 -6.54
CA SER A 67 5.75 -5.42 -6.81
C SER A 67 7.17 -5.24 -7.35
N ASP A 68 7.30 -4.45 -8.41
CA ASP A 68 8.61 -4.04 -8.95
C ASP A 68 9.45 -3.25 -7.92
N LEU A 69 8.80 -2.63 -6.93
CA LEU A 69 9.47 -1.90 -5.85
C LEU A 69 10.16 -2.84 -4.84
N LYS A 70 9.78 -4.11 -4.79
CA LYS A 70 10.17 -5.03 -3.72
C LYS A 70 11.68 -5.20 -3.61
N ALA A 71 12.38 -5.31 -4.75
CA ALA A 71 13.83 -5.50 -4.76
C ALA A 71 14.56 -4.32 -4.09
N GLU A 72 14.19 -3.08 -4.43
CA GLU A 72 14.75 -1.88 -3.80
C GLU A 72 14.41 -1.80 -2.31
N LEU A 73 13.16 -2.11 -1.94
CA LEU A 73 12.74 -2.07 -0.54
C LEU A 73 13.45 -3.13 0.32
N VAL A 74 13.77 -4.30 -0.24
CA VAL A 74 14.56 -5.35 0.44
C VAL A 74 15.95 -4.83 0.78
N GLU A 75 16.64 -4.22 -0.17
CA GLU A 75 17.97 -3.64 0.05
C GLU A 75 17.94 -2.60 1.17
N LYS A 76 16.99 -1.65 1.10
CA LYS A 76 16.79 -0.61 2.11
C LYS A 76 16.45 -1.18 3.48
N PHE A 77 15.65 -2.25 3.54
CA PHE A 77 15.29 -2.90 4.80
C PHE A 77 16.52 -3.56 5.44
N VAL A 78 17.32 -4.31 4.68
CA VAL A 78 18.55 -4.94 5.18
C VAL A 78 19.52 -3.90 5.73
N GLU A 79 19.75 -2.83 4.96
CA GLU A 79 20.60 -1.70 5.39
C GLU A 79 20.09 -1.11 6.71
N ARG A 80 18.78 -0.84 6.80
CA ARG A 80 18.14 -0.26 7.98
C ARG A 80 18.24 -1.17 9.21
N ARG A 81 18.24 -2.50 9.00
CA ARG A 81 18.34 -3.50 10.08
C ARG A 81 19.76 -3.68 10.60
N LYS A 82 20.79 -3.12 9.95
CA LYS A 82 22.19 -3.13 10.42
C LYS A 82 22.69 -4.53 10.78
N GLY A 83 22.47 -5.49 9.87
CA GLY A 83 22.87 -6.90 10.05
C GLY A 83 21.93 -7.74 10.92
N LYS A 84 20.81 -7.19 11.41
CA LYS A 84 19.79 -7.94 12.18
C LYS A 84 18.76 -8.69 11.32
N ALA A 85 18.90 -8.62 9.99
CA ALA A 85 18.08 -9.36 9.04
C ALA A 85 18.94 -9.71 7.82
N THR A 86 18.83 -10.94 7.31
CA THR A 86 19.40 -11.33 6.02
C THR A 86 18.50 -10.85 4.88
N GLU A 87 19.00 -10.94 3.65
CA GLU A 87 18.22 -10.62 2.46
C GLU A 87 16.99 -11.52 2.33
N GLU A 88 17.13 -12.83 2.57
CA GLU A 88 16.03 -13.79 2.49
C GLU A 88 14.95 -13.50 3.54
N GLN A 89 15.36 -13.12 4.76
CA GLN A 89 14.44 -12.69 5.81
C GLN A 89 13.70 -11.42 5.39
N ALA A 90 14.41 -10.45 4.80
CA ALA A 90 13.83 -9.20 4.32
C ALA A 90 12.82 -9.46 3.18
N GLN A 91 13.13 -10.35 2.23
CA GLN A 91 12.20 -10.76 1.18
C GLN A 91 10.91 -11.35 1.76
N SER A 92 11.02 -12.19 2.79
CA SER A 92 9.86 -12.76 3.47
C SER A 92 9.06 -11.72 4.25
N PHE A 93 9.72 -10.83 5.00
CA PHE A 93 9.02 -9.78 5.75
C PHE A 93 8.27 -8.83 4.83
N LEU A 94 8.83 -8.49 3.67
CA LEU A 94 8.20 -7.57 2.72
C LEU A 94 7.09 -8.21 1.87
N ASN A 95 6.71 -9.46 2.12
CA ASN A 95 5.42 -9.99 1.69
C ASN A 95 4.28 -9.52 2.60
N ASP A 96 4.56 -9.16 3.86
CA ASP A 96 3.57 -8.61 4.78
C ASP A 96 3.24 -7.16 4.41
N VAL A 97 1.96 -6.87 4.27
CA VAL A 97 1.46 -5.55 3.87
C VAL A 97 1.88 -4.43 4.81
N ASN A 98 2.03 -4.69 6.12
CA ASN A 98 2.42 -3.66 7.08
C ASN A 98 3.92 -3.36 6.98
N TYR A 99 4.76 -4.38 6.81
CA TYR A 99 6.19 -4.19 6.57
C TYR A 99 6.44 -3.48 5.24
N PHE A 100 5.78 -3.94 4.16
CA PHE A 100 5.88 -3.32 2.85
C PHE A 100 5.40 -1.87 2.89
N GLY A 101 4.24 -1.61 3.50
CA GLY A 101 3.69 -0.26 3.65
C GLY A 101 4.57 0.65 4.49
N THR A 102 5.17 0.13 5.56
CA THR A 102 6.16 0.89 6.36
C THR A 102 7.38 1.26 5.52
N MET A 103 7.87 0.33 4.69
CA MET A 103 9.02 0.59 3.82
C MET A 103 8.70 1.56 2.68
N LEU A 104 7.49 1.56 2.13
CA LEU A 104 7.04 2.57 1.16
C LEU A 104 7.04 4.00 1.73
N VAL A 105 6.83 4.14 3.04
CA VAL A 105 6.87 5.45 3.72
C VAL A 105 8.32 5.87 4.02
N TYR A 106 9.22 4.90 4.23
CA TYR A 106 10.61 5.14 4.60
C TYR A 106 11.54 5.43 3.41
N ALA A 107 11.39 4.67 2.33
CA ALA A 107 12.26 4.72 1.15
C ALA A 107 12.05 6.02 0.36
#